data_AF-A0A7C2QGN5-F1
#
_entry.id   AF-A0A7C2QGN5-F1
#
_cell.length_a   1.000
_cell.length_b   1.000
_cell.length_c   1.000
_cell.angle_alpha   90.00
_cell.angle_beta   90.00
_cell.angle_gamma   90.00
#
_symmetry.space_group_name_H-M   'P 1'
#
loop_
_entity.id
_entity.type
_entity.pdbx_description
1 polymer ?
#
loop_
_entity_poly.entity_id
_entity_poly.type
_entity_poly.pdbx_seq_one_letter_code
_entity_poly.pdbx_strand_id
1 'polypeptide(L)'
;AALEDQLQKNADRMALVRTATEARRVVADGKIGALLAIEGGYAIENDITRLSWFYDRGVRYMTLVWMQAHDWADSSDDEPRWGGLNDLGRSVVREMNRLGMMIDLSHASDETVRDVLAISEDPVILTHSCSRTLCNIPRNVSDETLKAVAERGGVVGVNYYIGYLVDSYAQARKARQEQRRRREQELRDPYGAESERFREERKRLGENYDRQDEAYPGGDTDYRVIVDHIDHMVKVAGMDHVGLGSDFDGVSRLPAGLNDAADVPKITQELLARGYSESDIRKILGENFMRVFAQVCGE
;
A
#
# COMPACT_ATOMS: atom_id res chain seq x y z
N ALA A 1 -15.88 -5.08 15.09
CA ALA A 1 -15.77 -6.13 16.12
C ALA A 1 -14.32 -6.32 16.59
N ALA A 2 -13.41 -6.94 15.83
CA ALA A 2 -12.06 -7.26 16.32
C ALA A 2 -11.20 -6.02 16.66
N LEU A 3 -11.22 -4.99 15.80
CA LEU A 3 -10.42 -3.79 16.03
C LEU A 3 -10.97 -2.90 17.16
N GLU A 4 -12.30 -2.78 17.25
CA GLU A 4 -12.97 -2.11 18.37
C GLU A 4 -12.64 -2.79 19.70
N ASP A 5 -12.59 -4.13 19.72
CA ASP A 5 -12.18 -4.92 20.88
C ASP A 5 -10.70 -4.69 21.24
N GLN A 6 -9.79 -4.60 20.27
CA GLN A 6 -8.38 -4.25 20.54
C GLN A 6 -8.22 -2.84 21.11
N LEU A 7 -8.95 -1.86 20.57
CA LEU A 7 -8.96 -0.49 21.08
C LEU A 7 -9.48 -0.43 22.51
N GLN A 8 -10.51 -1.23 22.84
CA GLN A 8 -11.06 -1.30 24.18
C GLN A 8 -10.09 -1.98 25.17
N LYS A 9 -9.47 -3.10 24.76
CA LYS A 9 -8.52 -3.85 25.60
C LYS A 9 -7.22 -3.09 25.88
N ASN A 10 -6.83 -2.19 24.98
CA ASN A 10 -5.57 -1.45 25.05
C ASN A 10 -5.80 0.07 25.14
N ALA A 11 -6.91 0.51 25.74
CA ALA A 11 -7.31 1.93 25.80
C ALA A 11 -6.32 2.83 26.56
N ASP A 12 -5.44 2.24 27.38
CA ASP A 12 -4.31 2.90 28.04
C ASP A 12 -3.14 3.16 27.08
N ARG A 13 -3.00 2.39 25.99
CA ARG A 13 -1.88 2.44 25.04
C ARG A 13 -2.23 2.99 23.67
N MET A 14 -3.50 2.91 23.25
CA MET A 14 -3.94 3.39 21.95
C MET A 14 -5.35 3.98 21.99
N ALA A 15 -5.65 4.82 21.01
CA ALA A 15 -6.99 5.39 20.83
C ALA A 15 -7.30 5.55 19.34
N LEU A 16 -8.58 5.40 19.00
CA LEU A 16 -9.09 5.65 17.65
C LEU A 16 -8.96 7.15 17.33
N VAL A 17 -8.43 7.46 16.15
CA VAL A 17 -8.27 8.84 15.65
C VAL A 17 -9.00 9.01 14.33
N ARG A 18 -9.67 10.15 14.19
CA ARG A 18 -10.51 10.49 13.03
C ARG A 18 -10.09 11.79 12.36
N THR A 19 -9.33 12.63 13.05
CA THR A 19 -8.77 13.89 12.53
C THR A 19 -7.29 14.01 12.90
N ALA A 20 -6.59 14.94 12.26
CA ALA A 20 -5.18 15.18 12.54
C ALA A 20 -4.95 15.70 13.98
N THR A 21 -5.86 16.51 14.52
CA THR A 21 -5.83 17.04 15.89
C THR A 21 -6.06 15.95 16.90
N GLU A 22 -7.02 15.05 16.67
CA GLU A 22 -7.20 13.87 17.53
C GLU A 22 -5.91 13.04 17.58
N ALA A 23 -5.30 12.78 16.42
CA ALA A 23 -4.04 12.03 16.34
C ALA A 23 -2.89 12.73 17.09
N ARG A 24 -2.69 14.04 16.89
CA ARG A 24 -1.65 14.79 17.61
C ARG A 24 -1.89 14.80 19.12
N ARG A 25 -3.14 14.94 19.56
CA ARG A 25 -3.51 14.88 20.98
C ARG A 25 -3.21 13.50 21.58
N VAL A 26 -3.64 12.43 20.92
CA VAL A 26 -3.43 11.05 21.38
C VAL A 26 -1.93 10.75 21.51
N VAL A 27 -1.12 11.20 20.55
CA VAL A 27 0.34 11.05 20.60
C VAL A 27 0.95 11.88 21.73
N ALA A 28 0.49 13.12 21.93
CA ALA A 28 0.94 13.97 23.05
C ALA A 28 0.62 13.36 24.42
N ASP A 29 -0.49 12.60 24.52
CA ASP A 29 -0.87 11.83 25.71
C ASP A 29 -0.06 10.52 25.87
N GLY A 30 0.94 10.28 25.02
CA GLY A 30 1.83 9.11 25.07
C GLY A 30 1.20 7.82 24.53
N LYS A 31 0.11 7.92 23.74
CA LYS A 31 -0.60 6.79 23.15
C LYS A 31 -0.40 6.69 21.65
N ILE A 32 -0.68 5.52 21.09
CA ILE A 32 -0.71 5.27 19.65
C ILE A 32 -2.07 5.70 19.09
N GLY A 33 -2.05 6.59 18.08
CA GLY A 33 -3.24 6.90 17.29
C GLY A 33 -3.54 5.78 16.29
N ALA A 34 -4.72 5.17 16.40
CA ALA A 34 -5.19 4.12 15.50
C ALA A 34 -6.17 4.72 14.47
N LEU A 35 -5.74 4.79 13.21
CA LEU A 35 -6.57 5.24 12.09
C LEU A 35 -7.19 4.03 11.39
N LEU A 36 -8.49 4.06 11.08
CA LEU A 36 -9.15 2.94 10.40
C LEU A 36 -9.17 3.13 8.89
N ALA A 37 -8.99 2.01 8.20
CA ALA A 37 -8.84 1.93 6.76
C ALA A 37 -9.56 0.71 6.17
N ILE A 38 -9.86 0.79 4.89
CA ILE A 38 -10.34 -0.33 4.08
C ILE A 38 -9.38 -0.52 2.92
N GLU A 39 -8.86 -1.72 2.73
CA GLU A 39 -7.99 -2.05 1.60
C GLU A 39 -8.78 -2.80 0.52
N GLY A 40 -9.40 -2.04 -0.39
CA GLY A 40 -10.10 -2.55 -1.56
C GLY A 40 -11.57 -2.13 -1.62
N GLY A 41 -11.95 -1.54 -2.75
CA GLY A 41 -13.28 -1.03 -3.01
C GLY A 41 -14.39 -2.08 -3.10
N TYR A 42 -14.06 -3.36 -3.25
CA TYR A 42 -15.05 -4.44 -3.19
C TYR A 42 -15.82 -4.46 -1.86
N ALA A 43 -15.28 -3.86 -0.79
CA ALA A 43 -15.94 -3.73 0.51
C ALA A 43 -17.27 -2.95 0.47
N ILE A 44 -17.47 -2.07 -0.51
CA ILE A 44 -18.73 -1.34 -0.68
C ILE A 44 -19.75 -2.08 -1.55
N GLU A 45 -19.43 -3.24 -2.13
CA GLU A 45 -20.32 -4.07 -2.95
C GLU A 45 -21.15 -3.27 -3.98
N ASN A 46 -20.51 -2.31 -4.66
CA ASN A 46 -21.12 -1.40 -5.65
C ASN A 46 -22.22 -0.46 -5.10
N ASP A 47 -22.40 -0.42 -3.77
CA ASP A 47 -23.32 0.49 -3.09
C ASP A 47 -22.54 1.64 -2.44
N ILE A 48 -22.54 2.79 -3.14
CA ILE A 48 -21.87 4.03 -2.69
C ILE A 48 -22.29 4.44 -1.28
N THR A 49 -23.53 4.16 -0.87
CA THR A 49 -24.04 4.60 0.45
C THR A 49 -23.27 3.96 1.60
N ARG A 50 -22.62 2.82 1.38
CA ARG A 50 -21.78 2.14 2.38
C ARG A 50 -20.54 2.94 2.77
N LEU A 51 -20.06 3.87 1.92
CA LEU A 51 -18.95 4.77 2.28
C LEU A 51 -19.29 5.58 3.53
N SER A 52 -20.51 6.14 3.60
CA SER A 52 -20.97 6.89 4.79
C SER A 52 -21.04 5.99 6.02
N TRP A 53 -21.53 4.75 5.87
CA TRP A 53 -21.58 3.78 6.96
C TRP A 53 -20.20 3.45 7.53
N PHE A 54 -19.20 3.23 6.68
CA PHE A 54 -17.83 2.99 7.11
C PHE A 54 -17.20 4.26 7.73
N TYR A 55 -17.45 5.43 7.14
CA TYR A 55 -16.95 6.71 7.61
C TYR A 55 -17.45 7.03 9.03
N ASP A 56 -18.74 6.83 9.29
CA ASP A 56 -19.37 7.04 10.61
C ASP A 56 -18.79 6.11 11.68
N ARG A 57 -18.30 4.93 11.26
CA ARG A 57 -17.61 3.97 12.13
C ARG A 57 -16.14 4.30 12.35
N GLY A 58 -15.61 5.35 11.73
CA GLY A 58 -14.26 5.87 11.94
C GLY A 58 -13.27 5.56 10.82
N VAL A 59 -13.68 4.95 9.71
CA VAL A 59 -12.81 4.77 8.53
C VAL A 59 -12.48 6.14 7.92
N ARG A 60 -11.21 6.35 7.59
CA ARG A 60 -10.72 7.63 7.05
C ARG A 60 -9.99 7.54 5.73
N TYR A 61 -9.63 6.35 5.29
CA TYR A 61 -9.25 6.13 3.91
C TYR A 61 -9.72 4.78 3.40
N MET A 62 -9.85 4.70 2.07
CA MET A 62 -10.09 3.44 1.38
C MET A 62 -9.15 3.32 0.17
N THR A 63 -8.46 2.19 0.06
CA THR A 63 -7.76 1.78 -1.15
C THR A 63 -8.79 1.39 -2.19
N LEU A 64 -8.78 2.03 -3.36
CA LEU A 64 -9.85 1.83 -4.35
C LEU A 64 -9.90 0.40 -4.89
N VAL A 65 -8.76 -0.24 -5.06
CA VAL A 65 -8.62 -1.58 -5.64
C VAL A 65 -7.50 -2.32 -4.91
N TRP A 66 -7.54 -3.65 -4.89
CA TRP A 66 -6.44 -4.47 -4.39
C TRP A 66 -5.77 -5.19 -5.57
N MET A 67 -5.46 -6.49 -5.46
CA MET A 67 -4.77 -7.23 -6.52
C MET A 67 -5.61 -7.51 -7.78
N GLN A 68 -6.94 -7.38 -7.74
CA GLN A 68 -7.83 -7.73 -8.85
C GLN A 68 -8.70 -6.56 -9.25
N ALA A 69 -8.87 -6.36 -10.56
CA ALA A 69 -9.81 -5.40 -11.11
C ALA A 69 -11.25 -5.84 -10.81
N HIS A 70 -12.07 -4.93 -10.32
CA HIS A 70 -13.47 -5.21 -10.01
C HIS A 70 -14.40 -4.30 -10.80
N ASP A 71 -15.66 -4.21 -10.39
CA ASP A 71 -16.75 -3.69 -11.21
C ASP A 71 -16.66 -2.19 -11.55
N TRP A 72 -15.65 -1.48 -11.05
CA TRP A 72 -15.52 -0.04 -11.27
C TRP A 72 -14.11 0.55 -11.21
N ALA A 73 -13.08 -0.26 -10.94
CA ALA A 73 -11.68 0.18 -10.94
C ALA A 73 -10.74 -0.93 -11.38
N ASP A 74 -9.68 -0.53 -12.10
CA ASP A 74 -8.62 -1.42 -12.57
C ASP A 74 -7.43 -1.46 -11.60
N SER A 75 -6.93 -2.67 -11.35
CA SER A 75 -5.71 -2.94 -10.57
C SER A 75 -4.47 -2.87 -11.45
N SER A 76 -3.32 -2.57 -10.84
CA SER A 76 -1.99 -2.70 -11.47
C SER A 76 -1.57 -4.15 -11.71
N ASP A 77 -2.11 -5.12 -10.97
CA ASP A 77 -1.68 -6.53 -11.01
C ASP A 77 -2.70 -7.44 -11.72
N ASP A 78 -3.61 -6.86 -12.51
CA ASP A 78 -4.67 -7.57 -13.24
C ASP A 78 -4.90 -6.99 -14.65
N GLU A 79 -5.64 -7.71 -15.48
CA GLU A 79 -6.00 -7.26 -16.82
C GLU A 79 -6.96 -6.06 -16.76
N PRO A 80 -6.75 -5.01 -17.58
CA PRO A 80 -7.63 -3.85 -17.60
C PRO A 80 -9.07 -4.22 -17.99
N ARG A 81 -10.06 -3.73 -17.22
CA ARG A 81 -11.50 -3.88 -17.52
C ARG A 81 -12.11 -2.58 -18.03
N TRP A 82 -11.66 -1.44 -17.52
CA TRP A 82 -12.30 -0.14 -17.75
C TRP A 82 -11.36 0.89 -18.39
N GLY A 83 -10.06 0.63 -18.38
CA GLY A 83 -9.04 1.64 -18.70
C GLY A 83 -8.96 2.70 -17.60
N GLY A 84 -9.07 2.28 -16.33
CA GLY A 84 -9.09 3.16 -15.15
C GLY A 84 -10.38 3.03 -14.34
N LEU A 85 -11.16 4.11 -14.30
CA LEU A 85 -12.46 4.16 -13.62
C LEU A 85 -13.63 4.25 -14.62
N ASN A 86 -14.70 3.48 -14.36
CA ASN A 86 -16.00 3.69 -14.99
C ASN A 86 -16.86 4.73 -14.21
N ASP A 87 -18.09 4.99 -14.66
CA ASP A 87 -18.97 6.01 -14.07
C ASP A 87 -19.27 5.78 -12.59
N LEU A 88 -19.38 4.52 -12.15
CA LEU A 88 -19.55 4.17 -10.74
C LEU A 88 -18.29 4.55 -9.95
N GLY A 89 -17.11 4.19 -10.44
CA GLY A 89 -15.83 4.53 -9.81
C GLY A 89 -15.62 6.04 -9.69
N ARG A 90 -15.98 6.80 -10.73
CA ARG A 90 -15.95 8.27 -10.70
C ARG A 90 -16.92 8.84 -9.66
N SER A 91 -18.06 8.18 -9.43
CA SER A 91 -19.03 8.58 -8.41
C SER A 91 -18.55 8.24 -6.99
N VAL A 92 -17.87 7.10 -6.81
CA VAL A 92 -17.20 6.72 -5.55
C VAL A 92 -16.15 7.76 -5.15
N VAL A 93 -15.29 8.19 -6.08
CA VAL A 93 -14.27 9.24 -5.84
C VAL A 93 -14.91 10.52 -5.32
N ARG A 94 -15.96 11.01 -5.99
CA ARG A 94 -16.66 12.24 -5.55
C ARG A 94 -17.31 12.10 -4.19
N GLU A 95 -17.88 10.93 -3.87
CA GLU A 95 -18.46 10.70 -2.56
C GLU A 95 -17.39 10.64 -1.46
N MET A 96 -16.21 10.07 -1.75
CA MET A 96 -15.08 10.11 -0.82
C MET A 96 -14.62 11.55 -0.54
N ASN A 97 -14.50 12.40 -1.56
CA ASN A 97 -14.22 13.84 -1.36
C ASN A 97 -15.32 14.50 -0.51
N ARG A 98 -16.61 14.27 -0.84
CA ARG A 98 -17.74 14.84 -0.10
C ARG A 98 -17.74 14.47 1.39
N LEU A 99 -17.32 13.25 1.71
CA LEU A 99 -17.23 12.75 3.09
C LEU A 99 -15.98 13.24 3.82
N GLY A 100 -14.95 13.73 3.13
CA GLY A 100 -13.63 13.94 3.71
C GLY A 100 -12.94 12.61 4.04
N MET A 101 -13.06 11.62 3.15
CA MET A 101 -12.36 10.34 3.21
C MET A 101 -11.19 10.37 2.23
N MET A 102 -9.96 10.11 2.72
CA MET A 102 -8.78 10.05 1.86
C MET A 102 -8.90 8.91 0.86
N ILE A 103 -8.48 9.18 -0.38
CA ILE A 103 -8.46 8.20 -1.45
C ILE A 103 -7.06 7.59 -1.51
N ASP A 104 -6.97 6.29 -1.26
CA ASP A 104 -5.72 5.55 -1.40
C ASP A 104 -5.65 4.84 -2.77
N LEU A 105 -4.52 5.03 -3.43
CA LEU A 105 -4.23 4.56 -4.79
C LEU A 105 -3.11 3.52 -4.83
N SER A 106 -2.66 3.02 -3.68
CA SER A 106 -1.89 1.78 -3.64
C SER A 106 -2.64 0.67 -4.40
N HIS A 107 -1.91 -0.18 -5.13
CA HIS A 107 -2.44 -1.22 -6.04
C HIS A 107 -3.15 -0.76 -7.31
N ALA A 108 -3.59 0.49 -7.42
CA ALA A 108 -4.29 0.99 -8.61
C ALA A 108 -3.43 0.96 -9.88
N SER A 109 -4.05 0.71 -11.04
CA SER A 109 -3.37 0.88 -12.33
C SER A 109 -3.02 2.36 -12.58
N ASP A 110 -2.06 2.63 -13.47
CA ASP A 110 -1.68 4.00 -13.84
C ASP A 110 -2.87 4.77 -14.43
N GLU A 111 -3.73 4.10 -15.19
CA GLU A 111 -5.01 4.61 -15.69
C GLU A 111 -5.95 5.04 -14.56
N THR A 112 -6.14 4.17 -13.55
CA THR A 112 -6.98 4.46 -12.39
C THR A 112 -6.42 5.66 -11.61
N VAL A 113 -5.10 5.72 -11.40
CA VAL A 113 -4.46 6.86 -10.72
C VAL A 113 -4.73 8.15 -11.49
N ARG A 114 -4.50 8.15 -12.80
CA ARG A 114 -4.74 9.31 -13.68
C ARG A 114 -6.19 9.78 -13.65
N ASP A 115 -7.15 8.85 -13.71
CA ASP A 115 -8.58 9.18 -13.62
C ASP A 115 -8.94 9.82 -12.28
N VAL A 116 -8.40 9.29 -11.17
CA VAL A 116 -8.65 9.84 -9.83
C VAL A 116 -8.03 11.24 -9.70
N LEU A 117 -6.78 11.44 -10.13
CA LEU A 117 -6.13 12.76 -10.06
C LEU A 117 -6.85 13.82 -10.89
N ALA A 118 -7.52 13.42 -11.98
CA ALA A 118 -8.32 14.32 -12.80
C ALA A 118 -9.65 14.73 -12.16
N ILE A 119 -10.18 13.96 -11.20
CA ILE A 119 -11.50 14.17 -10.60
C ILE A 119 -11.42 14.65 -9.15
N SER A 120 -10.49 14.09 -8.35
CA SER A 120 -10.40 14.35 -6.91
C SER A 120 -10.11 15.80 -6.63
N GLU A 121 -10.93 16.43 -5.79
CA GLU A 121 -10.71 17.80 -5.32
C GLU A 121 -9.70 17.86 -4.17
N ASP A 122 -9.50 16.73 -3.49
CA ASP A 122 -8.56 16.56 -2.38
C ASP A 122 -7.23 15.90 -2.82
N PRO A 123 -6.15 16.06 -2.04
CA PRO A 123 -4.95 15.25 -2.20
C PRO A 123 -5.24 13.76 -1.99
N VAL A 124 -4.51 12.93 -2.74
CA VAL A 124 -4.57 11.48 -2.63
C VAL A 124 -3.38 10.94 -1.85
N ILE A 125 -3.50 9.70 -1.39
CA ILE A 125 -2.39 8.97 -0.78
C ILE A 125 -2.09 7.71 -1.59
N LEU A 126 -0.84 7.26 -1.54
CA LEU A 126 -0.47 5.89 -1.87
C LEU A 126 0.17 5.34 -0.60
N THR A 127 -0.61 4.68 0.23
CA THR A 127 -0.20 4.23 1.57
C THR A 127 1.03 3.34 1.59
N HIS A 128 1.23 2.50 0.57
CA HIS A 128 2.32 1.52 0.54
C HIS A 128 2.70 1.15 -0.91
N SER A 129 3.60 1.93 -1.52
CA SER A 129 4.11 1.70 -2.88
C SER A 129 5.59 2.11 -3.00
N CYS A 130 6.32 1.55 -3.98
CA CYS A 130 7.74 1.83 -4.20
C CYS A 130 8.00 2.48 -5.56
N SER A 131 9.19 3.08 -5.75
CA SER A 131 9.65 3.55 -7.07
C SER A 131 9.76 2.44 -8.13
N ARG A 132 9.10 2.64 -9.28
CA ARG A 132 9.17 1.76 -10.46
C ARG A 132 10.52 1.85 -11.17
N THR A 133 11.21 2.98 -11.03
CA THR A 133 12.55 3.18 -11.60
C THR A 133 13.60 2.27 -10.96
N LEU A 134 13.44 1.94 -9.67
CA LEU A 134 14.35 1.05 -8.95
C LEU A 134 13.93 -0.42 -8.99
N CYS A 135 12.62 -0.69 -9.06
CA CYS A 135 12.07 -2.04 -9.20
C CYS A 135 10.90 -2.01 -10.18
N ASN A 136 11.10 -2.55 -11.38
CA ASN A 136 10.20 -2.35 -12.51
C ASN A 136 9.08 -3.39 -12.55
N ILE A 137 8.05 -3.12 -11.75
CA ILE A 137 6.81 -3.89 -11.71
C ILE A 137 5.59 -2.95 -11.73
N PRO A 138 4.42 -3.41 -12.22
CA PRO A 138 3.21 -2.60 -12.28
C PRO A 138 2.79 -2.02 -10.92
N ARG A 139 3.01 -2.78 -9.84
CA ARG A 139 2.65 -2.40 -8.46
C ARG A 139 3.40 -1.17 -7.93
N ASN A 140 4.53 -0.84 -8.53
CA ASN A 140 5.35 0.31 -8.16
C ASN A 140 4.97 1.55 -8.98
N VAL A 141 5.30 2.74 -8.49
CA VAL A 141 4.87 4.03 -9.05
C VAL A 141 5.92 4.57 -10.01
N SER A 142 5.52 4.98 -11.22
CA SER A 142 6.42 5.65 -12.17
C SER A 142 6.81 7.05 -11.69
N ASP A 143 7.91 7.60 -12.22
CA ASP A 143 8.31 8.97 -11.94
C ASP A 143 7.25 10.00 -12.38
N GLU A 144 6.52 9.71 -13.46
CA GLU A 144 5.42 10.54 -13.94
C GLU A 144 4.26 10.56 -12.93
N THR A 145 3.84 9.38 -12.47
CA THR A 145 2.78 9.25 -11.47
C THR A 145 3.20 9.88 -10.13
N LEU A 146 4.46 9.71 -9.71
CA LEU A 146 5.00 10.34 -8.50
C LEU A 146 4.89 11.88 -8.57
N LYS A 147 5.28 12.48 -9.70
CA LYS A 147 5.14 13.93 -9.91
C LYS A 147 3.69 14.37 -9.92
N ALA A 148 2.81 13.65 -10.61
CA ALA A 148 1.40 13.99 -10.69
C ALA A 148 0.72 13.94 -9.31
N VAL A 149 1.06 12.96 -8.46
CA VAL A 149 0.58 12.90 -7.08
C VAL A 149 1.11 14.07 -6.26
N ALA A 150 2.38 14.43 -6.42
CA ALA A 150 3.00 15.56 -5.72
C ALA A 150 2.37 16.91 -6.11
N GLU A 151 2.14 17.14 -7.40
CA GLU A 151 1.47 18.33 -7.94
C GLU A 151 0.04 18.51 -7.38
N ARG A 152 -0.59 17.41 -6.94
CA ARG A 152 -1.90 17.40 -6.27
C ARG A 152 -1.81 17.39 -4.74
N GLY A 153 -0.63 17.63 -4.18
CA GLY A 153 -0.42 17.74 -2.73
C GLY A 153 -0.35 16.40 -1.99
N GLY A 154 -0.37 15.27 -2.72
CA GLY A 154 -0.46 13.92 -2.16
C GLY A 154 0.84 13.43 -1.51
N VAL A 155 0.81 12.20 -0.98
CA VAL A 155 1.97 11.54 -0.38
C VAL A 155 2.04 10.07 -0.77
N VAL A 156 3.26 9.56 -1.00
CA VAL A 156 3.52 8.15 -1.28
C VAL A 156 4.35 7.54 -0.15
N GLY A 157 3.79 6.55 0.54
CA GLY A 157 4.43 5.76 1.58
C GLY A 157 5.28 4.64 0.97
N VAL A 158 6.58 4.61 1.25
CA VAL A 158 7.49 3.57 0.75
C VAL A 158 7.16 2.23 1.42
N ASN A 159 6.90 1.19 0.61
CA ASN A 159 6.61 -0.17 1.06
C ASN A 159 7.89 -0.96 1.41
N TYR A 160 7.82 -1.86 2.38
CA TYR A 160 9.00 -2.60 2.86
C TYR A 160 9.11 -4.02 2.27
N TYR A 161 8.19 -4.44 1.40
CA TYR A 161 8.25 -5.75 0.78
C TYR A 161 9.42 -5.86 -0.20
N ILE A 162 10.28 -6.86 -0.01
CA ILE A 162 11.42 -7.09 -0.90
C ILE A 162 10.99 -7.32 -2.36
N GLY A 163 9.77 -7.87 -2.56
CA GLY A 163 9.14 -8.04 -3.86
C GLY A 163 8.87 -6.75 -4.63
N TYR A 164 8.88 -5.61 -3.95
CA TYR A 164 8.64 -4.28 -4.51
C TYR A 164 9.89 -3.37 -4.43
N LEU A 165 10.88 -3.73 -3.61
CA LEU A 165 12.11 -2.99 -3.43
C LEU A 165 13.24 -3.44 -4.36
N VAL A 166 13.31 -4.73 -4.70
CA VAL A 166 14.47 -5.31 -5.38
C VAL A 166 14.06 -5.85 -6.74
N ASP A 167 14.47 -5.20 -7.83
CA ASP A 167 14.11 -5.62 -9.19
C ASP A 167 14.47 -7.08 -9.48
N SER A 168 15.70 -7.49 -9.18
CA SER A 168 16.16 -8.87 -9.44
C SER A 168 15.29 -9.91 -8.72
N TYR A 169 14.92 -9.64 -7.46
CA TYR A 169 14.02 -10.50 -6.71
C TYR A 169 12.62 -10.51 -7.33
N ALA A 170 12.09 -9.34 -7.71
CA ALA A 170 10.78 -9.21 -8.33
C ALA A 170 10.70 -9.97 -9.66
N GLN A 171 11.71 -9.84 -10.53
CA GLN A 171 11.78 -10.56 -11.81
C GLN A 171 11.89 -12.08 -11.58
N ALA A 172 12.71 -12.51 -10.62
CA ALA A 172 12.84 -13.92 -10.28
C ALA A 172 11.52 -14.50 -9.72
N ARG A 173 10.83 -13.74 -8.86
CA ARG A 173 9.50 -14.10 -8.34
C ARG A 173 8.49 -14.24 -9.46
N LYS A 174 8.44 -13.28 -10.39
CA LYS A 174 7.56 -13.32 -11.57
C LYS A 174 7.81 -14.57 -12.41
N ALA A 175 9.06 -14.89 -12.71
CA ALA A 175 9.42 -16.10 -13.46
C ALA A 175 8.98 -17.39 -12.74
N ARG A 176 9.17 -17.47 -11.41
CA ARG A 176 8.69 -18.61 -10.60
C ARG A 176 7.17 -18.73 -10.62
N GLN A 177 6.44 -17.61 -10.51
CA GLN A 177 4.98 -17.60 -10.57
C GLN A 177 4.46 -18.05 -11.93
N GLU A 178 5.08 -17.61 -13.02
CA GLU A 178 4.73 -18.04 -14.37
C GLU A 178 4.98 -19.54 -14.57
N GLN A 179 6.14 -20.05 -14.12
CA GLN A 179 6.43 -21.48 -14.14
C GLN A 179 5.40 -22.28 -13.33
N ARG A 180 5.03 -21.80 -12.14
CA ARG A 180 4.02 -22.43 -11.28
C ARG A 180 2.65 -22.45 -11.96
N ARG A 181 2.21 -21.33 -12.54
CA ARG A 181 0.92 -21.22 -13.27
C ARG A 181 0.88 -22.17 -14.46
N ARG A 182 1.94 -22.22 -15.26
CA ARG A 182 2.07 -23.17 -16.38
C ARG A 182 1.96 -24.61 -15.90
N ARG A 183 2.66 -24.95 -14.82
CA ARG A 183 2.64 -26.31 -14.27
C ARG A 183 1.28 -26.69 -13.68
N GLU A 184 0.59 -25.75 -13.02
CA GLU A 184 -0.79 -25.95 -12.57
C GLU A 184 -1.72 -26.21 -13.77
N GLN A 185 -1.59 -25.48 -14.89
CA GLN A 185 -2.39 -25.73 -16.10
C GLN A 185 -2.11 -27.12 -16.70
N GLU A 186 -0.84 -27.50 -16.85
CA GLU A 186 -0.44 -28.83 -17.34
C GLU A 186 -0.99 -29.99 -16.50
N LEU A 187 -1.18 -29.78 -15.20
CA LEU A 187 -1.79 -30.76 -14.28
C LEU A 187 -3.31 -30.74 -14.29
N ARG A 188 -3.92 -29.59 -14.59
CA ARG A 188 -5.37 -29.42 -14.64
C ARG A 188 -5.99 -30.22 -15.78
N ASP A 189 -5.34 -30.23 -16.93
CA ASP A 189 -5.83 -30.89 -18.15
C ASP A 189 -6.05 -32.41 -18.00
N PRO A 190 -5.10 -33.21 -17.45
CA PRO A 190 -5.30 -34.66 -17.31
C PRO A 190 -6.15 -35.09 -16.10
N TYR A 191 -6.20 -34.30 -15.02
CA TYR A 191 -6.86 -34.73 -13.76
C TYR A 191 -8.20 -34.05 -13.48
N GLY A 192 -8.44 -32.87 -14.06
CA GLY A 192 -9.56 -32.01 -13.68
C GLY A 192 -9.33 -31.28 -12.36
N ALA A 193 -9.83 -30.05 -12.27
CA ALA A 193 -9.57 -29.11 -11.16
C ALA A 193 -10.08 -29.59 -9.80
N GLU A 194 -11.09 -30.48 -9.78
CA GLU A 194 -11.69 -30.97 -8.55
C GLU A 194 -11.04 -32.24 -8.01
N SER A 195 -10.18 -32.90 -8.79
CA SER A 195 -9.58 -34.18 -8.40
C SER A 195 -8.65 -34.04 -7.19
N GLU A 196 -8.63 -35.07 -6.35
CA GLU A 196 -7.73 -35.15 -5.19
C GLU A 196 -6.26 -35.04 -5.63
N ARG A 197 -5.89 -35.75 -6.70
CA ARG A 197 -4.54 -35.71 -7.26
C ARG A 197 -4.11 -34.32 -7.71
N PHE A 198 -5.00 -33.56 -8.36
CA PHE A 198 -4.71 -32.16 -8.72
C PHE A 198 -4.48 -31.30 -7.48
N ARG A 199 -5.30 -31.45 -6.44
CA ARG A 199 -5.15 -30.70 -5.18
C ARG A 199 -3.82 -31.02 -4.48
N GLU A 200 -3.42 -32.28 -4.43
CA GLU A 200 -2.14 -32.71 -3.85
C GLU A 200 -0.95 -32.16 -4.62
N GLU A 201 -0.94 -32.28 -5.95
CA GLU A 201 0.14 -31.75 -6.78
C GLU A 201 0.21 -30.22 -6.71
N ARG A 202 -0.95 -29.54 -6.72
CA ARG A 202 -1.04 -28.09 -6.52
C ARG A 202 -0.43 -27.65 -5.18
N LYS A 203 -0.69 -28.41 -4.11
CA LYS A 203 -0.08 -28.18 -2.80
C LYS A 203 1.44 -28.32 -2.85
N ARG A 204 1.95 -29.40 -3.46
CA ARG A 204 3.40 -29.61 -3.65
C ARG A 204 4.05 -28.50 -4.47
N LEU A 205 3.36 -27.98 -5.49
CA LEU A 205 3.85 -26.82 -6.25
C LEU A 205 3.94 -25.56 -5.40
N GLY A 206 2.99 -25.35 -4.47
CA GLY A 206 3.06 -24.29 -3.46
C GLY A 206 4.28 -24.44 -2.56
N GLU A 207 4.44 -25.62 -1.94
CA GLU A 207 5.57 -25.91 -1.03
C GLU A 207 6.93 -25.80 -1.75
N ASN A 208 7.00 -26.17 -3.04
CA ASN A 208 8.19 -25.98 -3.85
C ASN A 208 8.49 -24.50 -4.11
N TYR A 209 7.45 -23.71 -4.41
CA TYR A 209 7.57 -22.28 -4.62
C TYR A 209 8.07 -21.58 -3.36
N ASP A 210 7.49 -21.91 -2.19
CA ASP A 210 7.88 -21.31 -0.91
C ASP A 210 9.35 -21.62 -0.58
N ARG A 211 9.77 -22.89 -0.73
CA ARG A 211 11.17 -23.29 -0.53
C ARG A 211 12.14 -22.59 -1.48
N GLN A 212 11.74 -22.38 -2.73
CA GLN A 212 12.55 -21.64 -3.71
C GLN A 212 12.65 -20.15 -3.37
N ASP A 213 11.58 -19.58 -2.82
CA ASP A 213 11.60 -18.19 -2.38
C ASP A 213 12.51 -18.01 -1.16
N GLU A 214 12.36 -18.85 -0.14
CA GLU A 214 13.23 -18.86 1.04
C GLU A 214 14.71 -19.00 0.67
N ALA A 215 15.02 -19.91 -0.28
CA ALA A 215 16.38 -20.13 -0.76
C ALA A 215 16.92 -19.03 -1.70
N TYR A 216 16.11 -18.02 -2.06
CA TYR A 216 16.57 -16.96 -2.96
C TYR A 216 17.72 -16.17 -2.31
N PRO A 217 18.90 -16.08 -2.97
CA PRO A 217 20.12 -15.50 -2.39
C PRO A 217 20.07 -13.98 -2.16
N GLY A 218 18.99 -13.31 -2.54
CA GLY A 218 18.70 -11.92 -2.18
C GLY A 218 18.14 -11.72 -0.77
N GLY A 219 18.09 -12.77 0.06
CA GLY A 219 17.70 -12.68 1.47
C GLY A 219 18.57 -11.78 2.33
N ASP A 220 19.77 -11.43 1.86
CA ASP A 220 20.69 -10.51 2.52
C ASP A 220 20.51 -9.05 2.04
N THR A 221 19.46 -8.76 1.25
CA THR A 221 19.16 -7.38 0.87
C THR A 221 18.81 -6.60 2.12
N ASP A 222 19.71 -5.69 2.47
CA ASP A 222 19.66 -4.88 3.68
C ASP A 222 18.54 -3.82 3.62
N TYR A 223 17.93 -3.52 4.77
CA TYR A 223 16.86 -2.52 4.93
C TYR A 223 17.17 -1.16 4.28
N ARG A 224 18.45 -0.81 4.07
CA ARG A 224 18.88 0.41 3.36
C ARG A 224 18.29 0.58 1.97
N VAL A 225 17.86 -0.51 1.30
CA VAL A 225 17.14 -0.38 0.02
C VAL A 225 15.81 0.37 0.17
N ILE A 226 15.18 0.34 1.34
CA ILE A 226 14.00 1.19 1.62
C ILE A 226 14.38 2.66 1.47
N VAL A 227 15.54 3.05 1.98
CA VAL A 227 16.02 4.43 1.92
C VAL A 227 16.49 4.80 0.51
N ASP A 228 16.95 3.85 -0.31
CA ASP A 228 17.21 4.08 -1.74
C ASP A 228 15.91 4.49 -2.48
N HIS A 229 14.80 3.84 -2.15
CA HIS A 229 13.48 4.22 -2.69
C HIS A 229 13.02 5.57 -2.18
N ILE A 230 13.23 5.89 -0.89
CA ILE A 230 12.95 7.23 -0.33
C ILE A 230 13.76 8.29 -1.09
N ASP A 231 15.07 8.11 -1.26
CA ASP A 231 15.96 9.05 -1.95
C ASP A 231 15.49 9.35 -3.38
N HIS A 232 15.19 8.30 -4.14
CA HIS A 232 14.70 8.45 -5.51
C HIS A 232 13.36 9.20 -5.54
N MET A 233 12.44 8.82 -4.67
CA MET A 233 11.11 9.44 -4.62
C MET A 233 11.17 10.90 -4.16
N VAL A 234 12.02 11.23 -3.19
CA VAL A 234 12.28 12.62 -2.75
C VAL A 234 12.85 13.45 -3.89
N LYS A 235 13.78 12.90 -4.68
CA LYS A 235 14.35 13.56 -5.85
C LYS A 235 13.32 13.85 -6.95
N VAL A 236 12.33 12.99 -7.11
CA VAL A 236 11.31 13.09 -8.19
C VAL A 236 10.11 13.93 -7.77
N ALA A 237 9.55 13.64 -6.59
CA ALA A 237 8.30 14.20 -6.09
C ALA A 237 8.51 15.37 -5.12
N GLY A 238 9.71 15.52 -4.56
CA GLY A 238 10.00 16.50 -3.52
C GLY A 238 9.79 15.96 -2.10
N MET A 239 10.45 16.62 -1.14
CA MET A 239 10.48 16.20 0.27
C MET A 239 9.10 16.13 0.92
N ASP A 240 8.16 16.95 0.45
CA ASP A 240 6.83 17.08 1.05
C ASP A 240 5.87 15.95 0.62
N HIS A 241 6.31 14.98 -0.19
CA HIS A 241 5.43 14.01 -0.85
C HIS A 241 5.84 12.55 -0.65
N VAL A 242 6.78 12.28 0.25
CA VAL A 242 7.26 10.93 0.57
C VAL A 242 6.99 10.61 2.04
N GLY A 243 6.56 9.38 2.31
CA GLY A 243 6.30 8.89 3.65
C GLY A 243 6.70 7.43 3.82
N LEU A 244 6.18 6.78 4.87
CA LEU A 244 6.42 5.38 5.19
C LEU A 244 5.12 4.56 5.10
N GLY A 245 5.22 3.33 4.60
CA GLY A 245 4.07 2.45 4.36
C GLY A 245 4.43 0.99 4.50
N SER A 246 4.73 0.54 5.73
CA SER A 246 5.51 -0.68 5.96
C SER A 246 4.92 -1.97 5.39
N ASP A 247 3.59 -2.08 5.35
CA ASP A 247 2.89 -3.32 5.00
C ASP A 247 3.25 -4.48 5.95
N PHE A 248 3.60 -4.15 7.20
CA PHE A 248 3.81 -5.15 8.26
C PHE A 248 2.58 -6.02 8.43
N ASP A 249 2.80 -7.31 8.69
CA ASP A 249 1.77 -8.36 8.76
C ASP A 249 0.98 -8.59 7.44
N GLY A 250 1.23 -7.80 6.39
CA GLY A 250 0.63 -7.93 5.05
C GLY A 250 1.54 -8.59 4.01
N VAL A 251 2.85 -8.66 4.28
CA VAL A 251 3.87 -9.14 3.33
C VAL A 251 4.54 -10.42 3.79
N SER A 252 4.97 -11.24 2.82
CA SER A 252 5.63 -12.51 3.11
C SER A 252 7.09 -12.39 3.49
N ARG A 253 7.76 -11.27 3.14
CA ARG A 253 9.21 -11.13 3.31
C ARG A 253 9.68 -9.67 3.38
N LEU A 254 10.33 -9.33 4.49
CA LEU A 254 10.98 -8.04 4.71
C LEU A 254 12.49 -8.12 4.39
N PRO A 255 13.16 -6.98 4.13
CA PRO A 255 14.61 -6.94 3.95
C PRO A 255 15.36 -7.27 5.25
N ALA A 256 16.60 -7.74 5.10
CA ALA A 256 17.46 -8.07 6.22
C ALA A 256 17.68 -6.85 7.14
N GLY A 257 17.57 -7.08 8.44
CA GLY A 257 17.76 -6.04 9.45
C GLY A 257 16.50 -5.23 9.79
N LEU A 258 15.36 -5.50 9.16
CA LEU A 258 14.06 -4.88 9.50
C LEU A 258 12.98 -5.96 9.59
N ASN A 259 12.71 -6.44 10.82
CA ASN A 259 11.83 -7.59 11.05
C ASN A 259 10.40 -7.18 11.43
N ASP A 260 10.25 -6.07 12.15
CA ASP A 260 8.97 -5.58 12.64
C ASP A 260 9.03 -4.07 12.96
N ALA A 261 7.95 -3.54 13.56
CA ALA A 261 7.82 -2.14 13.90
C ALA A 261 8.91 -1.61 14.85
N ALA A 262 9.56 -2.45 15.66
CA ALA A 262 10.64 -2.05 16.56
C ALA A 262 11.92 -1.67 15.79
N ASP A 263 12.07 -2.12 14.54
CA ASP A 263 13.23 -1.83 13.70
C ASP A 263 13.10 -0.54 12.87
N VAL A 264 11.93 0.11 12.86
CA VAL A 264 11.69 1.38 12.12
C VAL A 264 12.71 2.49 12.46
N PRO A 265 13.21 2.65 13.71
CA PRO A 265 14.28 3.62 14.01
C PRO A 265 15.57 3.44 13.19
N LYS A 266 15.84 2.26 12.62
CA LYS A 266 16.97 2.05 11.71
C LYS A 266 16.84 2.84 10.41
N ILE A 267 15.62 3.04 9.92
CA ILE A 267 15.34 3.91 8.76
C ILE A 267 15.73 5.35 9.10
N THR A 268 15.38 5.84 10.29
CA THR A 268 15.79 7.16 10.76
C THR A 268 17.31 7.30 10.85
N GLN A 269 18.00 6.29 11.38
CA GLN A 269 19.47 6.29 11.46
C GLN A 269 20.11 6.35 10.07
N GLU A 270 19.57 5.60 9.11
CA GLU A 270 20.07 5.62 7.73
C GLU A 270 19.79 6.97 7.05
N LEU A 271 18.61 7.57 7.24
CA LEU A 271 18.32 8.92 6.72
C LEU A 271 19.29 9.97 7.28
N LEU A 272 19.60 9.92 8.58
CA LEU A 272 20.64 10.77 9.19
C LEU A 272 22.01 10.53 8.57
N ALA A 273 22.39 9.27 8.35
CA ALA A 273 23.66 8.90 7.74
C ALA A 273 23.79 9.41 6.28
N ARG A 274 22.66 9.52 5.56
CA ARG A 274 22.57 10.10 4.21
C ARG A 274 22.47 11.63 4.20
N GLY A 275 22.47 12.28 5.36
CA GLY A 275 22.53 13.73 5.49
C GLY A 275 21.18 14.44 5.45
N TYR A 276 20.06 13.73 5.65
CA TYR A 276 18.76 14.36 5.82
C TYR A 276 18.73 15.21 7.10
N SER A 277 18.11 16.38 7.01
CA SER A 277 17.89 17.22 8.19
C SER A 277 16.82 16.61 9.10
N GLU A 278 16.84 16.96 10.40
CA GLU A 278 15.79 16.51 11.32
C GLU A 278 14.38 16.95 10.87
N SER A 279 14.25 18.12 10.26
CA SER A 279 12.98 18.60 9.70
C SER A 279 12.50 17.75 8.54
N ASP A 280 13.41 17.31 7.66
CA ASP A 280 13.07 16.46 6.52
C ASP A 280 12.70 15.05 6.98
N ILE A 281 13.41 14.53 7.96
CA ILE A 281 13.10 13.23 8.58
C ILE A 281 11.70 13.27 9.19
N ARG A 282 11.32 14.32 9.92
CA ARG A 282 9.95 14.44 10.48
C ARG A 282 8.86 14.40 9.41
N LYS A 283 9.12 14.99 8.25
CA LYS A 283 8.21 14.94 7.08
C LYS A 283 8.00 13.50 6.61
N ILE A 284 9.10 12.77 6.38
CA ILE A 284 9.08 11.36 5.95
C ILE A 284 8.43 10.46 7.00
N LEU A 285 8.73 10.67 8.29
CA LEU A 285 8.22 9.84 9.38
C LEU A 285 6.71 10.03 9.65
N GLY A 286 6.08 11.09 9.13
CA GLY A 286 4.64 11.20 9.23
C GLY A 286 4.05 12.59 9.00
N GLU A 287 4.82 13.68 9.11
CA GLU A 287 4.21 15.02 8.96
C GLU A 287 3.63 15.27 7.55
N ASN A 288 4.19 14.63 6.51
CA ASN A 288 3.60 14.68 5.16
C ASN A 288 2.22 14.00 5.12
N PHE A 289 2.09 12.83 5.76
CA PHE A 289 0.80 12.16 5.89
C PHE A 289 -0.17 12.98 6.74
N MET A 290 0.30 13.53 7.87
CA MET A 290 -0.51 14.37 8.76
C MET A 290 -1.03 15.63 8.08
N ARG A 291 -0.28 16.21 7.12
CA ARG A 291 -0.76 17.31 6.27
C ARG A 291 -1.96 16.87 5.42
N VAL A 292 -1.84 15.77 4.70
CA VAL A 292 -2.93 15.24 3.87
C VAL A 292 -4.12 14.85 4.74
N PHE A 293 -3.88 14.19 5.88
CA PHE A 293 -4.92 13.80 6.82
C PHE A 293 -5.69 15.02 7.37
N ALA A 294 -4.99 16.10 7.71
CA ALA A 294 -5.61 17.35 8.15
C ALA A 294 -6.43 18.00 7.04
N GLN A 295 -5.91 18.03 5.82
CA GLN A 295 -6.58 18.67 4.68
C GLN A 295 -7.88 17.96 4.29
N VAL A 296 -7.91 16.62 4.35
CA VAL A 296 -9.04 15.82 3.88
C VAL A 296 -10.02 15.49 5.00
N CYS A 297 -9.53 15.07 6.16
CA CYS A 297 -10.38 14.60 7.27
C CYS A 297 -10.62 15.66 8.35
N GLY A 298 -10.08 16.86 8.17
CA GLY A 298 -10.17 17.99 9.09
C GLY A 298 -8.97 18.09 10.05
N GLU A 299 -8.74 19.32 10.52
CA GLU A 299 -7.89 19.58 11.68
C GLU A 299 -8.48 18.89 12.90
#